data_AF-G1WJ17-F1
#
_entry.id   AF-G1WJ17-F1
#
_cell.length_a   1.000
_cell.length_b   1.000
_cell.length_c   1.000
_cell.angle_alpha   90.00
_cell.angle_beta   90.00
_cell.angle_gamma   90.00
#
_symmetry.space_group_name_H-M   'P 1'
#
loop_
_entity.id
_entity.type
_entity.pdbx_description
1 polymer ?
#
loop_
_entity_poly.entity_id
_entity_poly.type
_entity_poly.pdbx_seq_one_letter_code
_entity_poly.pdbx_strand_id
1 'polypeptide(L)' 'MPTEQEVKQVLKRLRKEGWELESGKGSHVVARKCGRMVTVPTAKKEIPLGTYRNIAKGAGWL' A
#
# COMPACT_ATOMS: atom_id res chain seq x y z
N MET A 1 8.97 16.51 6.00
CA MET A 1 9.29 15.17 6.51
C MET A 1 8.34 14.18 5.82
N PRO A 2 8.81 13.06 5.25
CA PRO A 2 7.90 12.07 4.66
C PRO A 2 7.05 11.46 5.78
N THR A 3 5.73 11.49 5.65
CA THR A 3 4.82 10.78 6.56
C THR A 3 4.70 9.32 6.17
N GLU A 4 4.44 8.44 7.14
CA GLU A 4 4.23 7.00 6.88
C GLU A 4 3.06 6.73 5.92
N GLN A 5 2.14 7.69 5.79
CA GLN A 5 0.95 7.62 4.95
C GLN A 5 1.21 8.03 3.50
N GLU A 6 2.41 8.53 3.16
CA GLU A 6 2.73 8.82 1.76
C GLU A 6 2.70 7.53 0.93
N VAL A 7 1.98 7.56 -0.19
CA VAL A 7 1.80 6.41 -1.08
C VAL A 7 3.16 5.81 -1.48
N LYS A 8 4.15 6.66 -1.76
CA LYS A 8 5.50 6.22 -2.11
C LYS A 8 6.17 5.44 -0.98
N GLN A 9 5.98 5.84 0.28
CA GLN A 9 6.57 5.15 1.44
C GLN A 9 5.87 3.81 1.67
N VAL A 10 4.54 3.77 1.58
CA VAL A 10 3.74 2.55 1.71
C VAL A 10 4.15 1.52 0.64
N LEU A 11 4.21 1.93 -0.63
CA LEU A 11 4.66 1.07 -1.71
C LEU A 11 6.11 0.59 -1.53
N LYS A 12 7.01 1.48 -1.09
CA LYS A 12 8.41 1.11 -0.81
C LYS A 12 8.52 0.09 0.32
N ARG A 13 7.72 0.24 1.38
CA ARG A 13 7.66 -0.71 2.50
C ARG A 13 7.11 -2.06 2.06
N LEU A 14 5.97 -2.07 1.36
CA LEU A 14 5.40 -3.29 0.80
C LEU A 14 6.40 -4.04 -0.10
N ARG A 15 7.07 -3.32 -1.01
CA ARG A 15 8.11 -3.92 -1.86
C ARG A 15 9.27 -4.51 -1.05
N LYS A 16 9.75 -3.81 0.00
CA LYS A 16 10.81 -4.30 0.89
C LYS A 16 10.40 -5.55 1.66
N GLU A 17 9.13 -5.65 2.03
CA GLU A 17 8.58 -6.81 2.71
C GLU A 17 8.31 -7.98 1.76
N GLY A 18 8.61 -7.86 0.46
CA GLY A 18 8.41 -8.91 -0.53
C GLY A 18 6.98 -9.02 -1.04
N TRP A 19 6.20 -7.92 -0.99
CA TRP A 19 4.93 -7.85 -1.69
C TRP A 19 5.17 -7.59 -3.18
N GLU A 20 4.44 -8.33 -4.02
CA GLU A 20 4.39 -8.14 -5.45
C GLU A 20 3.44 -6.98 -5.77
N LEU A 21 3.97 -5.90 -6.34
CA LEU A 21 3.20 -4.72 -6.70
C LEU A 21 2.80 -4.80 -8.17
N GLU A 22 1.51 -5.03 -8.40
CA GLU A 22 0.90 -4.94 -9.71
C GLU A 22 0.22 -3.58 -9.88
N SER A 23 0.74 -2.76 -10.78
CA SER A 23 0.05 -1.54 -11.20
C SER A 23 -1.15 -1.91 -12.06
N GLY A 24 -2.35 -1.65 -11.58
CA GLY A 24 -3.57 -1.81 -12.37
C GLY A 24 -3.67 -0.78 -13.50
N LYS A 25 -4.69 -0.91 -14.37
CA LYS A 25 -4.99 0.04 -15.47
C LYS A 25 -5.51 1.41 -14.98
N GLY A 26 -5.27 1.80 -13.72
CA GLY A 26 -5.82 3.02 -13.14
C GLY A 26 -5.00 3.56 -11.98
N SER A 27 -5.60 4.45 -11.18
CA SER A 27 -4.94 5.13 -10.06
C SER A 27 -4.89 4.29 -8.78
N HIS A 28 -4.56 3.00 -8.92
CA HIS A 28 -4.33 2.08 -7.79
C HIS A 28 -3.27 1.03 -8.14
N VAL A 29 -2.56 0.60 -7.10
CA VAL A 29 -1.60 -0.51 -7.15
C VAL A 29 -2.12 -1.62 -6.27
N VAL A 30 -2.15 -2.84 -6.79
CA VAL A 30 -2.50 -4.03 -6.03
C VAL A 30 -1.21 -4.66 -5.53
N ALA A 31 -1.07 -4.82 -4.23
CA ALA A 31 0.03 -5.56 -3.63
C ALA A 31 -0.44 -6.97 -3.23
N ARG A 32 0.27 -8.00 -3.67
CA ARG A 32 -0.02 -9.40 -3.35
C ARG A 32 1.14 -10.05 -2.59
N LYS A 33 0.81 -10.85 -1.59
CA LYS A 33 1.80 -11.64 -0.84
C LYS A 33 1.13 -12.83 -0.17
N CYS A 34 1.62 -14.05 -0.46
CA CYS A 34 1.19 -15.29 0.21
C CYS A 34 -0.35 -15.44 0.35
N GLY A 35 -1.10 -15.18 -0.72
CA GLY A 35 -2.57 -15.27 -0.72
C GLY A 35 -3.31 -14.06 -0.12
N ARG A 36 -2.59 -13.06 0.41
CA ARG A 36 -3.15 -11.77 0.81
C ARG A 36 -3.04 -10.77 -0.32
N MET A 37 -4.05 -9.90 -0.41
CA MET A 37 -4.10 -8.83 -1.40
C MET A 37 -4.50 -7.53 -0.71
N VAL A 38 -3.72 -6.46 -0.92
CA VAL A 38 -4.04 -5.12 -0.45
C VAL A 38 -4.04 -4.16 -1.63
N THR A 39 -5.00 -3.24 -1.66
CA THR A 39 -5.10 -2.24 -2.73
C THR A 39 -4.67 -0.88 -2.20
N VAL A 40 -3.68 -0.29 -2.86
CA VAL A 40 -3.10 1.02 -2.50
C VAL A 40 -3.58 2.04 -3.53
N PRO A 41 -4.39 3.04 -3.14
CA PRO A 41 -4.78 4.10 -4.06
C PRO A 41 -3.57 4.99 -4.36
N THR A 42 -3.30 5.24 -5.64
CA THR A 42 -2.22 6.12 -6.12
C THR A 42 -2.76 7.44 -6.68
N ALA A 43 -4.07 7.67 -6.61
CA ALA A 43 -4.73 8.91 -7.04
C ALA A 43 -4.31 10.15 -6.22
N LYS A 44 -3.87 9.95 -4.97
CA LYS A 44 -3.43 11.03 -4.07
C LYS A 44 -1.99 10.78 -3.63
N LYS A 45 -1.31 11.82 -3.17
CA LYS A 45 0.05 11.71 -2.62
C LYS A 45 0.07 10.96 -1.28
N GLU A 46 -0.98 11.13 -0.48
CA GLU A 46 -1.12 10.58 0.86
C GLU A 46 -2.40 9.75 0.96
N ILE A 47 -2.29 8.64 1.70
CA ILE A 47 -3.39 7.71 1.94
C ILE A 47 -4.18 8.18 3.17
N PRO A 48 -5.51 8.34 3.08
CA PRO A 48 -6.31 8.67 4.25
C PRO A 48 -6.10 7.65 5.38
N LEU A 49 -6.10 8.11 6.64
CA LEU A 49 -5.78 7.28 7.80
C LEU A 49 -6.59 5.97 7.87
N GLY A 50 -7.89 6.00 7.54
CA GLY A 50 -8.73 4.81 7.51
C GLY A 50 -8.25 3.78 6.49
N THR A 51 -7.89 4.24 5.29
CA THR A 51 -7.34 3.40 4.22
C THR A 51 -5.96 2.87 4.59
N TYR A 52 -5.10 3.71 5.18
CA TYR A 52 -3.79 3.28 5.67
C TYR A 52 -3.93 2.18 6.73
N ARG A 53 -4.84 2.33 7.69
CA ARG A 53 -5.11 1.30 8.71
C ARG A 53 -5.59 -0.01 8.10
N ASN A 54 -6.45 0.03 7.08
CA ASN A 54 -6.90 -1.17 6.39
C ASN A 54 -5.75 -1.88 5.65
N ILE A 55 -4.88 -1.11 4.99
CA ILE A 55 -3.67 -1.65 4.35
C ILE A 55 -2.74 -2.23 5.41
N ALA A 56 -2.51 -1.53 6.53
CA ALA A 56 -1.66 -1.99 7.63
C ALA A 56 -2.17 -3.30 8.23
N LYS A 57 -3.48 -3.44 8.46
CA LYS A 57 -4.08 -4.72 8.92
C LYS A 57 -3.90 -5.85 7.89
N GLY A 58 -4.15 -5.57 6.61
CA GLY A 58 -3.94 -6.56 5.55
C GLY A 58 -2.46 -6.96 5.39
N ALA A 59 -1.56 -6.01 5.60
CA ALA A 59 -0.12 -6.18 5.53
C ALA A 59 0.49 -6.82 6.79
N GLY A 60 -0.24 -6.84 7.91
CA GLY A 60 0.25 -7.34 9.20
C GLY A 60 1.17 -6.35 9.93
N TRP A 61 1.01 -5.04 9.71
CA TRP A 61 1.70 -3.98 10.44
C TRP A 61 0.99 -3.61 11.76
N LEU A 62 -0.23 -4.12 11.93
CA LEU A 62 -1.14 -3.95 13.06
C LEU A 62 -1.62 -5.31 13.54
#